data_AF-A0A2V6YT66-F1
#
_entry.id   AF-A0A2V6YT66-F1
#
_cell.length_a   1.000
_cell.length_b   1.000
_cell.length_c   1.000
_cell.angle_alpha   90.00
_cell.angle_beta   90.00
_cell.angle_gamma   90.00
#
_symmetry.space_group_name_H-M   'P 1'
#
loop_
_entity.id
_entity.type
_entity.pdbx_description
1 polymer ?
#
loop_
_entity_poly.entity_id
_entity_poly.type
_entity_poly.pdbx_seq_one_letter_code
_entity_poly.pdbx_strand_id
1 'polypeptide(L)'
;MVSLVIKRAAVFCLPSVLLAVLGLSGCKTAPPPDPQSQLIAKGRDIFFNETFAGNGRTCGTCHPAENNFTIDPAFIAALPKDNPLFVAEFNPALKENFENPALMREFGLIQENLDGFDDLKNKFVMRGVPHVLGLRTSVASPGGPRTGWSGDGAPGDGSLRSFGVGAVIQHFTKTLNRVPGIDFRLPTEDELDALEAFQLSLGRQQDLVLPLRLKGTVPKRGQAIFLDNSLGKCNLCHVNAGATANFGGGSLGNANFNTGVEDLPDQPARLTTQTVPRDDGFHTPGDGTFNVPPLVEAADSGPFFHNNAIETIEGAVAFYDGDAFNSSPAGLALKQADPRGVGIELDGTQIVAIAAFLRVINTLENIRQSIMLLESSLSVSSPEERKRLLQRAAAETGDSIRVLEGGGLHPDAVAHLRDARRMAEKAVRSVFFNRKHTEAAIRDQKKARAVLVD
;
A
#
# COMPACT_ATOMS: atom_id res chain seq x y z
N MET A 1 14.32 -111.57 -30.07
CA MET A 1 13.42 -111.06 -29.02
C MET A 1 13.51 -109.54 -29.03
N VAL A 2 12.48 -108.88 -29.59
CA VAL A 2 11.57 -107.90 -28.95
C VAL A 2 12.20 -106.49 -28.89
N SER A 3 11.90 -105.57 -29.82
CA SER A 3 10.67 -104.75 -29.99
C SER A 3 10.48 -103.70 -28.89
N LEU A 4 10.39 -102.39 -29.23
CA LEU A 4 9.17 -101.58 -29.09
C LEU A 4 9.40 -100.07 -29.40
N VAL A 5 8.41 -99.51 -30.11
CA VAL A 5 8.12 -98.09 -30.42
C VAL A 5 7.53 -97.36 -29.21
N ILE A 6 7.54 -96.00 -29.16
CA ILE A 6 6.54 -95.06 -28.55
C ILE A 6 7.09 -93.62 -28.62
N LYS A 7 6.39 -92.48 -28.77
CA LYS A 7 5.08 -91.99 -29.27
C LYS A 7 5.23 -90.45 -29.37
N ARG A 8 4.40 -89.83 -30.21
CA ARG A 8 4.15 -88.39 -30.34
C ARG A 8 3.55 -87.78 -29.06
N ALA A 9 3.82 -86.50 -28.80
CA ALA A 9 2.94 -85.62 -28.03
C ALA A 9 2.85 -84.25 -28.72
N ALA A 10 1.62 -83.88 -29.10
CA ALA A 10 1.24 -82.57 -29.59
C ALA A 10 0.77 -81.72 -28.39
N VAL A 11 1.12 -80.44 -28.36
CA VAL A 11 0.57 -79.46 -27.42
C VAL A 11 -0.11 -78.35 -28.20
N PHE A 12 -1.34 -78.09 -27.80
CA PHE A 12 -2.33 -77.18 -28.38
C PHE A 12 -1.95 -75.70 -28.25
N CYS A 13 -2.22 -74.93 -29.31
CA CYS A 13 -2.32 -73.47 -29.29
C CYS A 13 -3.53 -73.00 -28.48
N LEU A 14 -3.32 -71.96 -27.65
CA LEU A 14 -4.35 -71.07 -27.11
C LEU A 14 -3.90 -69.62 -27.42
N PRO A 15 -4.73 -68.77 -28.08
CA PRO A 15 -4.38 -67.38 -28.29
C PRO A 15 -4.80 -66.56 -27.06
N SER A 16 -3.83 -65.97 -26.37
CA SER A 16 -4.08 -64.96 -25.33
C SER A 16 -4.49 -63.65 -26.00
N VAL A 17 -5.75 -63.27 -25.82
CA VAL A 17 -6.30 -61.95 -26.15
C VAL A 17 -5.62 -60.91 -25.25
N LEU A 18 -4.76 -60.07 -25.81
CA LEU A 18 -4.26 -58.87 -25.15
C LEU A 18 -5.38 -57.82 -25.12
N LEU A 19 -6.00 -57.62 -23.96
CA LEU A 19 -6.85 -56.46 -23.70
C LEU A 19 -5.92 -55.26 -23.42
N ALA A 20 -5.71 -54.41 -24.42
CA ALA A 20 -5.10 -53.10 -24.23
C ALA A 20 -6.11 -52.16 -23.55
N VAL A 21 -6.00 -51.99 -22.23
CA VAL A 21 -6.74 -50.94 -21.51
C VAL A 21 -6.03 -49.61 -21.80
N LEU A 22 -6.57 -48.86 -22.77
CA LEU A 22 -6.26 -47.44 -22.96
C LEU A 22 -6.80 -46.66 -21.76
N GLY A 23 -5.95 -46.45 -20.76
CA GLY A 23 -6.18 -45.50 -19.69
C GLY A 23 -6.12 -44.08 -20.23
N LEU A 24 -7.22 -43.57 -20.76
CA LEU A 24 -7.45 -42.15 -20.98
C LEU A 24 -7.45 -41.47 -19.59
N SER A 25 -6.27 -41.07 -19.13
CA SER A 25 -6.13 -40.12 -18.03
C SER A 25 -6.76 -38.82 -18.50
N GLY A 26 -8.02 -38.62 -18.13
CA GLY A 26 -8.70 -37.35 -18.31
C GLY A 26 -7.85 -36.26 -17.64
N CYS A 27 -7.25 -35.40 -18.46
CA CYS A 27 -6.77 -34.12 -17.99
C CYS A 27 -7.97 -33.42 -17.35
N LYS A 28 -8.02 -33.40 -16.02
CA LYS A 28 -8.92 -32.49 -15.31
C LYS A 28 -8.48 -31.10 -15.71
N THR A 29 -9.20 -30.49 -16.64
CA THR A 29 -9.06 -29.08 -16.96
C THR A 29 -9.22 -28.32 -15.64
N ALA A 30 -8.24 -27.46 -15.33
CA ALA A 30 -8.36 -26.60 -14.16
C ALA A 30 -9.69 -25.82 -14.27
N PRO A 31 -10.43 -25.63 -13.17
CA PRO A 31 -11.63 -24.82 -13.21
C PRO A 31 -11.30 -23.45 -13.81
N PRO A 32 -12.22 -22.85 -14.58
CA PRO A 32 -12.02 -21.51 -15.11
C PRO A 32 -11.67 -20.56 -13.95
N PRO A 33 -10.75 -19.61 -14.16
CA PRO A 33 -10.35 -18.71 -13.09
C PRO A 33 -11.57 -17.95 -12.56
N ASP A 34 -11.64 -17.79 -11.24
CA ASP A 34 -12.68 -17.02 -10.57
C ASP A 34 -12.86 -15.63 -11.23
N PRO A 35 -14.09 -15.20 -11.61
CA PRO A 35 -14.32 -13.93 -12.27
C PRO A 35 -13.73 -12.72 -11.53
N GLN A 36 -13.78 -12.71 -10.19
CA GLN A 36 -13.20 -11.64 -9.39
C GLN A 36 -11.67 -11.60 -9.54
N SER A 37 -11.03 -12.76 -9.50
CA SER A 37 -9.59 -12.90 -9.72
C SER A 37 -9.15 -12.44 -11.12
N GLN A 38 -9.97 -12.69 -12.15
CA GLN A 38 -9.71 -12.19 -13.50
C GLN A 38 -9.81 -10.65 -13.57
N LEU A 39 -10.82 -10.09 -12.90
CA LEU A 39 -11.02 -8.64 -12.85
C LEU A 39 -9.87 -7.92 -12.13
N ILE A 40 -9.42 -8.47 -10.99
CA ILE A 40 -8.24 -7.99 -10.25
C ILE A 40 -6.98 -8.07 -11.12
N ALA A 41 -6.78 -9.17 -11.85
CA ALA A 41 -5.63 -9.33 -12.73
C ALA A 41 -5.63 -8.31 -13.88
N LYS A 42 -6.79 -8.06 -14.50
CA LYS A 42 -6.97 -7.01 -15.51
C LYS A 42 -6.68 -5.63 -14.91
N GLY A 43 -7.19 -5.35 -13.71
CA GLY A 43 -6.95 -4.07 -13.03
C GLY A 43 -5.49 -3.81 -12.74
N ARG A 44 -4.76 -4.85 -12.28
CA ARG A 44 -3.31 -4.79 -12.09
C ARG A 44 -2.57 -4.50 -13.38
N ASP A 45 -2.97 -5.13 -14.48
CA ASP A 45 -2.35 -4.90 -15.79
C ASP A 45 -2.52 -3.43 -16.22
N ILE A 46 -3.74 -2.90 -16.14
CA ILE A 46 -4.04 -1.50 -16.42
C ILE A 46 -3.22 -0.58 -15.50
N PHE A 47 -3.23 -0.83 -14.19
CA PHE A 47 -2.55 0.02 -13.20
C PHE A 47 -1.06 0.19 -13.48
N PHE A 48 -0.38 -0.86 -13.93
CA PHE A 48 1.07 -0.84 -14.14
C PHE A 48 1.49 -0.61 -15.60
N ASN A 49 0.63 -0.90 -16.59
CA ASN A 49 1.02 -0.92 -18.00
C ASN A 49 0.21 0.03 -18.89
N GLU A 50 -0.98 0.46 -18.51
CA GLU A 50 -1.78 1.39 -19.34
C GLU A 50 -1.31 2.83 -19.12
N THR A 51 -1.03 3.50 -20.24
CA THR A 51 -0.58 4.89 -20.32
C THR A 51 -1.71 5.83 -20.75
N PHE A 52 -2.88 5.29 -21.07
CA PHE A 52 -4.06 5.99 -21.55
C PHE A 52 -3.74 6.94 -22.71
N ALA A 53 -2.86 6.52 -23.61
CA ALA A 53 -2.36 7.34 -24.73
C ALA A 53 -1.82 8.72 -24.30
N GLY A 54 -1.33 8.82 -23.07
CA GLY A 54 -0.84 10.03 -22.43
C GLY A 54 0.66 10.27 -22.58
N ASN A 55 1.24 10.88 -21.56
CA ASN A 55 2.65 11.30 -21.48
C ASN A 55 3.64 10.17 -21.11
N GLY A 56 3.16 8.92 -21.06
CA GLY A 56 3.97 7.74 -20.75
C GLY A 56 3.95 7.32 -19.28
N ARG A 57 3.34 8.10 -18.38
CA ARG A 57 3.06 7.66 -17.00
C ARG A 57 2.04 6.51 -16.99
N THR A 58 2.12 5.71 -15.94
CA THR A 58 1.09 4.73 -15.51
C THR A 58 0.76 5.00 -14.05
N CYS A 59 -0.30 4.42 -13.49
CA CYS A 59 -0.60 4.59 -12.06
C CYS A 59 0.58 4.13 -11.19
N GLY A 60 1.25 3.05 -11.61
CA GLY A 60 2.47 2.52 -10.97
C GLY A 60 3.70 3.44 -11.02
N THR A 61 3.67 4.55 -11.77
CA THR A 61 4.76 5.54 -11.77
C THR A 61 4.85 6.29 -10.43
N CYS A 62 3.69 6.63 -9.85
CA CYS A 62 3.60 7.26 -8.52
C CYS A 62 3.19 6.27 -7.42
N HIS A 63 2.61 5.13 -7.78
CA HIS A 63 2.22 4.07 -6.86
C HIS A 63 2.96 2.75 -7.16
N PRO A 64 4.31 2.73 -7.09
CA PRO A 64 5.11 1.54 -7.37
C PRO A 64 4.85 0.42 -6.35
N ALA A 65 4.63 -0.81 -6.82
CA ALA A 65 4.35 -1.95 -5.94
C ALA A 65 5.55 -2.32 -5.05
N GLU A 66 6.76 -2.00 -5.50
CA GLU A 66 8.02 -2.25 -4.81
C GLU A 66 8.38 -1.21 -3.74
N ASN A 67 7.61 -0.12 -3.65
CA ASN A 67 7.78 0.94 -2.65
C ASN A 67 6.45 1.25 -1.97
N ASN A 68 5.74 0.22 -1.52
CA ASN A 68 4.49 0.34 -0.76
C ASN A 68 3.41 1.20 -1.41
N PHE A 69 3.39 1.26 -2.74
CA PHE A 69 2.46 2.07 -3.52
C PHE A 69 2.53 3.58 -3.22
N THR A 70 3.71 4.07 -2.84
CA THR A 70 4.01 5.49 -2.66
C THR A 70 5.41 5.80 -3.19
N ILE A 71 5.78 7.08 -3.22
CA ILE A 71 7.11 7.55 -3.59
C ILE A 71 7.70 8.38 -2.46
N ASP A 72 9.00 8.21 -2.27
CA ASP A 72 9.82 8.98 -1.35
C ASP A 72 11.12 9.41 -2.05
N PRO A 73 11.90 10.35 -1.49
CA PRO A 73 13.14 10.81 -2.09
C PRO A 73 14.15 9.69 -2.40
N ALA A 74 14.23 8.65 -1.56
CA ALA A 74 15.17 7.55 -1.76
C ALA A 74 14.77 6.66 -2.95
N PHE A 75 13.48 6.37 -3.10
CA PHE A 75 12.94 5.68 -4.27
C PHE A 75 13.16 6.51 -5.54
N ILE A 76 12.81 7.80 -5.50
CA ILE A 76 12.94 8.72 -6.63
C ILE A 76 14.40 8.84 -7.10
N ALA A 77 15.36 8.88 -6.17
CA ALA A 77 16.79 8.95 -6.49
C ALA A 77 17.31 7.70 -7.21
N ALA A 78 16.65 6.54 -7.07
CA ALA A 78 17.04 5.30 -7.72
C ALA A 78 16.50 5.16 -9.16
N LEU A 79 15.58 6.03 -9.58
CA LEU A 79 14.93 5.94 -10.89
C LEU A 79 15.83 6.45 -12.03
N PRO A 80 15.74 5.85 -13.23
CA PRO A 80 16.38 6.38 -14.44
C PRO A 80 15.94 7.82 -14.75
N LYS A 81 16.83 8.62 -15.34
CA LYS A 81 16.54 10.04 -15.68
C LYS A 81 15.41 10.20 -16.70
N ASP A 82 15.19 9.20 -17.54
CA ASP A 82 14.14 9.13 -18.55
C ASP A 82 12.86 8.46 -18.04
N ASN A 83 12.77 8.15 -16.74
CA ASN A 83 11.56 7.60 -16.15
C ASN A 83 10.36 8.58 -16.33
N PRO A 84 9.16 8.09 -16.69
CA PRO A 84 7.97 8.93 -16.87
C PRO A 84 7.57 9.79 -15.65
N LEU A 85 8.02 9.45 -14.44
CA LEU A 85 7.86 10.31 -13.27
C LEU A 85 8.44 11.71 -13.53
N PHE A 86 9.56 11.78 -14.26
CA PHE A 86 10.30 13.00 -14.57
C PHE A 86 9.89 13.66 -15.90
N VAL A 87 8.71 13.34 -16.44
CA VAL A 87 8.30 13.83 -17.77
C VAL A 87 8.35 15.35 -17.91
N ALA A 88 8.15 16.11 -16.82
CA ALA A 88 8.31 17.57 -16.78
C ALA A 88 9.75 18.05 -17.06
N GLU A 89 10.76 17.23 -16.76
CA GLU A 89 12.18 17.57 -16.96
C GLU A 89 12.57 17.51 -18.45
N PHE A 90 11.87 16.73 -19.28
CA PHE A 90 12.27 16.47 -20.67
C PHE A 90 11.17 16.67 -21.72
N ASN A 91 9.89 16.83 -21.35
CA ASN A 91 8.83 17.23 -22.28
C ASN A 91 8.62 18.75 -22.25
N PRO A 92 8.94 19.49 -23.33
CA PRO A 92 8.77 20.94 -23.38
C PRO A 92 7.34 21.42 -23.11
N ALA A 93 6.32 20.63 -23.47
CA ALA A 93 4.92 20.99 -23.28
C ALA A 93 4.44 20.87 -21.82
N LEU A 94 5.24 20.24 -20.95
CA LEU A 94 4.94 20.00 -19.54
C LEU A 94 6.01 20.62 -18.61
N LYS A 95 6.89 21.46 -19.13
CA LYS A 95 8.04 21.99 -18.39
C LYS A 95 7.63 22.96 -17.27
N GLU A 96 6.52 23.66 -17.44
CA GLU A 96 6.04 24.69 -16.51
C GLU A 96 4.64 24.33 -16.03
N ASN A 97 4.36 24.51 -14.74
CA ASN A 97 3.05 24.34 -14.11
C ASN A 97 2.40 22.94 -14.26
N PHE A 98 3.17 21.90 -14.59
CA PHE A 98 2.73 20.50 -14.55
C PHE A 98 3.22 19.81 -13.27
N GLU A 99 4.50 19.97 -12.95
CA GLU A 99 5.15 19.45 -11.74
C GLU A 99 6.23 20.46 -11.31
N ASN A 100 6.69 20.35 -10.06
CA ASN A 100 7.92 20.99 -9.60
C ASN A 100 9.01 19.92 -9.41
N PRO A 101 9.95 19.74 -10.38
CA PRO A 101 10.98 18.71 -10.27
C PRO A 101 11.88 18.83 -9.03
N ALA A 102 12.14 20.05 -8.55
CA ALA A 102 12.96 20.24 -7.35
C ALA A 102 12.26 19.66 -6.11
N LEU A 103 10.98 20.01 -5.92
CA LEU A 103 10.19 19.51 -4.79
C LEU A 103 9.90 18.01 -4.89
N MET A 104 9.66 17.50 -6.10
CA MET A 104 9.49 16.07 -6.34
C MET A 104 10.76 15.29 -5.98
N ARG A 105 11.93 15.74 -6.44
CA ARG A 105 13.22 15.06 -6.19
C ARG A 105 13.62 15.09 -4.73
N GLU A 106 13.44 16.23 -4.05
CA GLU A 106 13.94 16.45 -2.71
C GLU A 106 12.98 15.95 -1.61
N PHE A 107 11.67 16.06 -1.83
CA PHE A 107 10.65 15.79 -0.80
C PHE A 107 9.60 14.75 -1.22
N GLY A 108 9.64 14.25 -2.45
CA GLY A 108 8.60 13.33 -2.95
C GLY A 108 7.23 13.99 -3.10
N LEU A 109 7.20 15.31 -3.32
CA LEU A 109 5.97 16.08 -3.51
C LEU A 109 5.58 16.19 -4.98
N ILE A 110 4.31 15.93 -5.29
CA ILE A 110 3.71 16.10 -6.60
C ILE A 110 2.78 17.32 -6.62
N GLN A 111 2.66 17.96 -7.78
CA GLN A 111 1.80 19.11 -7.95
C GLN A 111 0.35 18.69 -8.23
N GLU A 112 -0.58 19.20 -7.42
CA GLU A 112 -2.01 18.92 -7.54
C GLU A 112 -2.81 20.19 -7.88
N ASN A 113 -3.72 20.10 -8.86
CA ASN A 113 -4.61 21.20 -9.28
C ASN A 113 -6.06 20.91 -8.86
N LEU A 114 -6.28 20.86 -7.55
CA LEU A 114 -7.53 20.41 -6.92
C LEU A 114 -8.73 21.30 -7.25
N ASP A 115 -8.50 22.60 -7.39
CA ASP A 115 -9.51 23.62 -7.71
C ASP A 115 -9.72 23.82 -9.23
N GLY A 116 -9.18 22.91 -10.04
CA GLY A 116 -9.26 22.96 -11.49
C GLY A 116 -8.06 23.62 -12.17
N PHE A 117 -8.19 23.79 -13.49
CA PHE A 117 -7.07 24.04 -14.41
C PHE A 117 -7.05 25.46 -15.01
N ASP A 118 -7.89 26.37 -14.53
CA ASP A 118 -8.06 27.72 -15.10
C ASP A 118 -6.88 28.66 -14.80
N ASP A 119 -6.15 28.42 -13.70
CA ASP A 119 -4.95 29.17 -13.33
C ASP A 119 -3.87 28.25 -12.75
N LEU A 120 -3.19 27.50 -13.61
CA LEU A 120 -2.16 26.52 -13.22
C LEU A 120 -0.96 27.13 -12.48
N LYS A 121 -0.74 28.43 -12.63
CA LYS A 121 0.40 29.12 -12.02
C LYS A 121 0.15 29.44 -10.55
N ASN A 122 -1.09 29.77 -10.19
CA ASN A 122 -1.43 30.23 -8.84
C ASN A 122 -2.35 29.27 -8.08
N LYS A 123 -3.06 28.38 -8.77
CA LYS A 123 -3.97 27.38 -8.18
C LYS A 123 -3.36 25.99 -8.24
N PHE A 124 -2.49 25.70 -7.27
CA PHE A 124 -1.93 24.38 -7.06
C PHE A 124 -1.55 24.18 -5.60
N VAL A 125 -1.40 22.93 -5.20
CA VAL A 125 -0.78 22.53 -3.93
C VAL A 125 0.32 21.50 -4.20
N MET A 126 1.16 21.24 -3.19
CA MET A 126 2.20 20.23 -3.25
C MET A 126 1.90 19.14 -2.23
N ARG A 127 1.64 17.92 -2.70
CA ARG A 127 1.23 16.80 -1.84
C ARG A 127 2.16 15.60 -1.98
N GLY A 128 2.34 14.87 -0.89
CA GLY A 128 2.90 13.52 -0.92
C GLY A 128 1.93 12.55 -1.59
N VAL A 129 2.42 11.41 -2.04
CA VAL A 129 1.56 10.39 -2.68
C VAL A 129 1.02 9.43 -1.60
N PRO A 130 -0.29 9.39 -1.33
CA PRO A 130 -0.83 8.44 -0.36
C PRO A 130 -0.74 7.02 -0.93
N HIS A 131 -0.41 6.03 -0.10
CA HIS A 131 -0.43 4.64 -0.54
C HIS A 131 -1.86 4.19 -0.90
N VAL A 132 -1.99 3.20 -1.79
CA VAL A 132 -3.31 2.59 -2.13
C VAL A 132 -3.60 1.28 -1.39
N LEU A 133 -2.85 0.98 -0.32
CA LEU A 133 -3.08 -0.19 0.54
C LEU A 133 -4.31 0.01 1.44
N GLY A 134 -5.10 -1.05 1.64
CA GLY A 134 -6.17 -1.06 2.63
C GLY A 134 -7.37 -0.17 2.30
N LEU A 135 -7.55 0.24 1.04
CA LEU A 135 -8.64 1.13 0.63
C LEU A 135 -10.03 0.55 0.94
N ARG A 136 -10.19 -0.78 0.88
CA ARG A 136 -11.44 -1.48 1.19
C ARG A 136 -12.06 -1.09 2.53
N THR A 137 -11.23 -0.77 3.51
CA THR A 137 -11.61 -0.45 4.89
C THR A 137 -11.31 0.98 5.26
N SER A 138 -10.79 1.79 4.34
CA SER A 138 -10.23 3.11 4.67
C SER A 138 -10.92 4.29 4.01
N VAL A 139 -11.80 4.05 3.03
CA VAL A 139 -12.44 5.15 2.27
C VAL A 139 -13.88 5.43 2.70
N ALA A 140 -14.54 4.52 3.42
CA ALA A 140 -15.98 4.63 3.66
C ALA A 140 -16.33 5.78 4.62
N SER A 141 -17.18 6.72 4.20
CA SER A 141 -17.72 7.79 5.07
C SER A 141 -19.24 7.96 4.88
N PRO A 142 -19.97 8.59 5.82
CA PRO A 142 -21.39 8.89 5.68
C PRO A 142 -21.73 9.74 4.44
N GLY A 143 -20.79 10.58 4.00
CA GLY A 143 -20.94 11.45 2.82
C GLY A 143 -20.54 10.78 1.50
N GLY A 144 -20.26 9.48 1.50
CA GLY A 144 -19.69 8.74 0.37
C GLY A 144 -18.21 8.39 0.58
N PRO A 145 -17.60 7.60 -0.32
CA PRO A 145 -16.18 7.28 -0.24
C PRO A 145 -15.31 8.55 -0.26
N ARG A 146 -14.24 8.58 0.54
CA ARG A 146 -13.22 9.62 0.52
C ARG A 146 -11.91 9.04 0.04
N THR A 147 -11.36 9.64 -1.00
CA THR A 147 -10.11 9.24 -1.66
C THR A 147 -9.18 10.45 -1.77
N GLY A 148 -7.88 10.22 -1.94
CA GLY A 148 -6.89 11.30 -1.85
C GLY A 148 -6.65 11.75 -0.40
N TRP A 149 -6.12 12.95 -0.23
CA TRP A 149 -5.78 13.51 1.09
C TRP A 149 -6.90 14.34 1.72
N SER A 150 -7.86 14.86 0.95
CA SER A 150 -8.98 15.62 1.51
C SER A 150 -10.35 15.13 1.03
N GLY A 151 -10.43 13.90 0.51
CA GLY A 151 -11.66 13.38 -0.08
C GLY A 151 -11.97 14.01 -1.45
N ASP A 152 -10.94 14.56 -2.08
CA ASP A 152 -10.98 15.52 -3.18
C ASP A 152 -10.53 14.95 -4.52
N GLY A 153 -9.74 13.88 -4.51
CA GLY A 153 -9.14 13.39 -5.75
C GLY A 153 -10.11 12.69 -6.71
N ALA A 154 -11.39 12.57 -6.34
CA ALA A 154 -12.45 12.02 -7.18
C ALA A 154 -13.36 13.14 -7.70
N PRO A 155 -13.30 13.51 -9.00
CA PRO A 155 -14.36 14.32 -9.62
C PRO A 155 -15.75 13.67 -9.42
N GLY A 156 -16.82 14.45 -9.55
CA GLY A 156 -18.17 13.89 -9.57
C GLY A 156 -18.61 13.26 -8.24
N ASP A 157 -18.70 11.94 -8.17
CA ASP A 157 -19.39 11.19 -7.09
C ASP A 157 -18.49 10.74 -5.93
N GLY A 158 -17.20 11.11 -5.93
CA GLY A 158 -16.27 10.74 -4.86
C GLY A 158 -15.74 9.31 -4.91
N SER A 159 -16.21 8.49 -5.87
CA SER A 159 -15.85 7.06 -5.95
C SER A 159 -14.41 6.81 -6.36
N LEU A 160 -13.92 5.59 -6.10
CA LEU A 160 -12.60 5.15 -6.57
C LEU A 160 -12.50 5.19 -8.11
N ARG A 161 -13.61 4.92 -8.80
CA ARG A 161 -13.72 5.03 -10.26
C ARG A 161 -13.47 6.45 -10.72
N SER A 162 -14.18 7.40 -10.11
CA SER A 162 -14.04 8.81 -10.44
C SER A 162 -12.64 9.32 -10.11
N PHE A 163 -12.03 8.84 -9.01
CA PHE A 163 -10.62 9.12 -8.71
C PHE A 163 -9.68 8.69 -9.84
N GLY A 164 -9.89 7.50 -10.41
CA GLY A 164 -9.13 7.04 -11.57
C GLY A 164 -9.25 7.97 -12.79
N VAL A 165 -10.44 8.52 -13.03
CA VAL A 165 -10.66 9.53 -14.10
C VAL A 165 -9.92 10.83 -13.80
N GLY A 166 -10.03 11.35 -12.58
CA GLY A 166 -9.34 12.57 -12.14
C GLY A 166 -7.82 12.45 -12.27
N ALA A 167 -7.26 11.32 -11.82
CA ALA A 167 -5.83 11.05 -11.92
C ALA A 167 -5.32 11.02 -13.37
N VAL A 168 -6.08 10.46 -14.31
CA VAL A 168 -5.71 10.49 -15.74
C VAL A 168 -5.71 11.92 -16.26
N ILE A 169 -6.73 12.72 -15.96
CA ILE A 169 -6.82 14.12 -16.41
C ILE A 169 -5.66 14.96 -15.83
N GLN A 170 -5.38 14.80 -14.54
CA GLN A 170 -4.33 15.54 -13.83
C GLN A 170 -2.93 15.17 -14.35
N HIS A 171 -2.59 13.88 -14.39
CA HIS A 171 -1.20 13.42 -14.47
C HIS A 171 -0.79 12.81 -15.82
N PHE A 172 -1.71 12.42 -16.70
CA PHE A 172 -1.35 11.67 -17.92
C PHE A 172 -1.28 12.56 -19.16
N THR A 173 -1.61 13.85 -19.01
CA THR A 173 -1.71 14.79 -20.11
C THR A 173 -0.39 15.02 -20.85
N LYS A 174 -0.44 15.08 -22.19
CA LYS A 174 0.70 15.42 -23.05
C LYS A 174 1.03 16.91 -23.09
N THR A 175 0.02 17.76 -22.92
CA THR A 175 0.14 19.23 -22.83
C THR A 175 -0.72 19.77 -21.68
N LEU A 176 -0.53 21.03 -21.28
CA LEU A 176 -1.34 21.62 -20.20
C LEU A 176 -2.81 21.86 -20.57
N ASN A 177 -3.20 21.71 -21.84
CA ASN A 177 -4.59 21.88 -22.30
C ASN A 177 -5.52 20.79 -21.77
N ARG A 178 -4.98 19.60 -21.46
CA ARG A 178 -5.70 18.47 -20.86
C ARG A 178 -6.96 18.06 -21.63
N VAL A 179 -6.87 17.96 -22.95
CA VAL A 179 -8.01 17.65 -23.82
C VAL A 179 -8.14 16.13 -24.02
N PRO A 180 -9.26 15.50 -23.57
CA PRO A 180 -9.52 14.10 -23.85
C PRO A 180 -9.54 13.79 -25.36
N GLY A 181 -8.93 12.68 -25.74
CA GLY A 181 -8.74 12.27 -27.14
C GLY A 181 -7.53 12.91 -27.84
N ILE A 182 -6.92 13.95 -27.26
CA ILE A 182 -5.73 14.62 -27.80
C ILE A 182 -4.54 14.39 -26.87
N ASP A 183 -4.68 14.79 -25.61
CA ASP A 183 -3.62 14.73 -24.62
C ASP A 183 -3.57 13.40 -23.86
N PHE A 184 -4.71 12.72 -23.74
CA PHE A 184 -4.91 11.42 -23.12
C PHE A 184 -6.26 10.83 -23.55
N ARG A 185 -6.48 9.53 -23.34
CA ARG A 185 -7.78 8.85 -23.47
C ARG A 185 -8.37 8.68 -22.07
N LEU A 186 -9.68 8.87 -21.92
CA LEU A 186 -10.34 8.53 -20.65
C LEU A 186 -10.41 7.00 -20.46
N PRO A 187 -10.28 6.50 -19.23
CA PRO A 187 -10.57 5.10 -18.93
C PRO A 187 -12.00 4.73 -19.35
N THR A 188 -12.20 3.51 -19.84
CA THR A 188 -13.53 2.94 -20.09
C THR A 188 -14.15 2.44 -18.79
N GLU A 189 -15.47 2.26 -18.75
CA GLU A 189 -16.17 1.72 -17.57
C GLU A 189 -15.59 0.36 -17.13
N ASP A 190 -15.28 -0.53 -18.08
CA ASP A 190 -14.70 -1.84 -17.81
C ASP A 190 -13.24 -1.76 -17.30
N GLU A 191 -12.52 -0.68 -17.60
CA GLU A 191 -11.19 -0.41 -17.06
C GLU A 191 -11.29 0.14 -15.64
N LEU A 192 -12.27 1.00 -15.37
CA LEU A 192 -12.57 1.53 -14.04
C LEU A 192 -13.02 0.43 -13.08
N ASP A 193 -13.90 -0.49 -13.51
CA ASP A 193 -14.28 -1.68 -12.73
C ASP A 193 -13.05 -2.51 -12.33
N ALA A 194 -12.15 -2.71 -13.28
CA ALA A 194 -10.96 -3.51 -13.09
C ALA A 194 -9.97 -2.82 -12.13
N LEU A 195 -9.71 -1.52 -12.34
CA LEU A 195 -8.86 -0.71 -11.47
C LEU A 195 -9.37 -0.69 -10.04
N GLU A 196 -10.66 -0.44 -9.84
CA GLU A 196 -11.29 -0.46 -8.52
C GLU A 196 -11.15 -1.84 -7.86
N ALA A 197 -11.45 -2.92 -8.58
CA ALA A 197 -11.29 -4.28 -8.06
C ALA A 197 -9.84 -4.56 -7.62
N PHE A 198 -8.85 -4.14 -8.42
CA PHE A 198 -7.44 -4.27 -8.08
C PHE A 198 -7.08 -3.45 -6.84
N GLN A 199 -7.39 -2.15 -6.82
CA GLN A 199 -7.06 -1.27 -5.70
C GLN A 199 -7.71 -1.75 -4.39
N LEU A 200 -8.98 -2.17 -4.41
CA LEU A 200 -9.67 -2.73 -3.24
C LEU A 200 -9.17 -4.13 -2.84
N SER A 201 -8.33 -4.78 -3.64
CA SER A 201 -7.67 -6.05 -3.28
C SER A 201 -6.34 -5.86 -2.57
N LEU A 202 -5.79 -4.64 -2.57
CA LEU A 202 -4.49 -4.34 -2.00
C LEU A 202 -4.55 -4.16 -0.48
N GLY A 203 -3.50 -4.61 0.20
CA GLY A 203 -3.35 -4.47 1.65
C GLY A 203 -4.33 -5.33 2.45
N ARG A 204 -4.59 -4.91 3.69
CA ARG A 204 -5.53 -5.58 4.59
C ARG A 204 -6.97 -5.51 4.04
N GLN A 205 -7.72 -6.58 4.28
CA GLN A 205 -9.12 -6.69 3.84
C GLN A 205 -10.12 -6.47 4.99
N GLN A 206 -9.62 -6.26 6.20
CA GLN A 206 -10.36 -5.99 7.42
C GLN A 206 -9.49 -5.14 8.35
N ASP A 207 -10.11 -4.36 9.24
CA ASP A 207 -9.40 -3.70 10.32
C ASP A 207 -8.86 -4.72 11.33
N LEU A 208 -7.84 -4.31 12.09
CA LEU A 208 -7.43 -5.04 13.27
C LEU A 208 -8.56 -5.03 14.31
N VAL A 209 -8.46 -5.92 15.29
CA VAL A 209 -9.26 -5.85 16.51
C VAL A 209 -8.29 -5.60 17.65
N LEU A 210 -8.18 -4.35 18.08
CA LEU A 210 -7.33 -3.96 19.20
C LEU A 210 -8.07 -4.17 20.54
N PRO A 211 -7.35 -4.50 21.63
CA PRO A 211 -5.90 -4.69 21.71
C PRO A 211 -5.44 -6.07 21.19
N LEU A 212 -4.27 -6.09 20.55
CA LEU A 212 -3.53 -7.30 20.22
C LEU A 212 -2.74 -7.80 21.44
N ARG A 213 -2.50 -9.12 21.49
CA ARG A 213 -1.61 -9.77 22.46
C ARG A 213 -0.14 -9.63 22.06
N LEU A 214 0.33 -8.39 21.98
CA LEU A 214 1.70 -8.08 21.57
C LEU A 214 2.73 -8.67 22.53
N LYS A 215 3.95 -8.88 22.05
CA LYS A 215 5.14 -9.16 22.86
C LYS A 215 6.00 -7.91 22.93
N GLY A 216 6.91 -7.84 23.90
CA GLY A 216 7.75 -6.66 24.16
C GLY A 216 7.05 -5.61 25.03
N THR A 217 7.80 -5.01 25.97
CA THR A 217 7.25 -4.06 26.95
C THR A 217 6.86 -2.73 26.30
N VAL A 218 7.69 -2.22 25.39
CA VAL A 218 7.51 -0.90 24.77
C VAL A 218 6.30 -0.87 23.81
N PRO A 219 6.14 -1.80 22.85
CA PRO A 219 4.94 -1.83 21.99
C PRO A 219 3.65 -2.07 22.77
N LYS A 220 3.67 -2.87 23.85
CA LYS A 220 2.52 -3.04 24.75
C LYS A 220 2.09 -1.72 25.40
N ARG A 221 3.07 -0.93 25.87
CA ARG A 221 2.81 0.39 26.44
C ARG A 221 2.26 1.34 25.37
N GLY A 222 2.82 1.31 24.16
CA GLY A 222 2.34 2.09 23.02
C GLY A 222 0.88 1.83 22.70
N GLN A 223 0.50 0.55 22.58
CA GLN A 223 -0.89 0.16 22.35
C GLN A 223 -1.82 0.64 23.46
N ALA A 224 -1.39 0.54 24.72
CA ALA A 224 -2.19 1.03 25.85
C ALA A 224 -2.43 2.54 25.76
N ILE A 225 -1.41 3.34 25.40
CA ILE A 225 -1.54 4.79 25.24
C ILE A 225 -2.41 5.13 24.02
N PHE A 226 -2.21 4.43 22.90
CA PHE A 226 -2.98 4.62 21.66
C PHE A 226 -4.49 4.45 21.88
N LEU A 227 -4.88 3.45 22.69
CA LEU A 227 -6.27 3.14 23.03
C LEU A 227 -6.82 3.98 24.19
N ASP A 228 -5.98 4.76 24.88
CA ASP A 228 -6.40 5.57 26.02
C ASP A 228 -6.93 6.93 25.55
N ASN A 229 -8.26 7.06 25.57
CA ASN A 229 -8.97 8.30 25.21
C ASN A 229 -8.76 9.47 26.20
N SER A 230 -8.05 9.25 27.32
CA SER A 230 -7.65 10.29 28.27
C SER A 230 -6.19 10.72 28.15
N LEU A 231 -5.38 9.99 27.37
CA LEU A 231 -3.96 10.25 27.17
C LEU A 231 -3.62 10.40 25.68
N GLY A 232 -3.51 9.30 24.94
CA GLY A 232 -3.09 9.32 23.54
C GLY A 232 -4.19 9.77 22.58
N LYS A 233 -5.46 9.47 22.88
CA LYS A 233 -6.64 9.87 22.08
C LYS A 233 -6.64 9.40 20.61
N CYS A 234 -5.63 8.64 20.19
CA CYS A 234 -5.41 8.25 18.81
C CYS A 234 -6.59 7.43 18.26
N ASN A 235 -7.12 6.52 19.08
CA ASN A 235 -8.21 5.62 18.69
C ASN A 235 -9.58 6.32 18.52
N LEU A 236 -9.71 7.62 18.84
CA LEU A 236 -10.90 8.42 18.53
C LEU A 236 -10.97 8.76 17.03
N CYS A 237 -9.83 8.93 16.37
CA CYS A 237 -9.75 9.20 14.93
C CYS A 237 -9.32 7.96 14.14
N HIS A 238 -8.47 7.12 14.72
CA HIS A 238 -7.90 5.92 14.11
C HIS A 238 -8.39 4.65 14.79
N VAL A 239 -9.70 4.38 14.77
CA VAL A 239 -10.29 3.20 15.40
C VAL A 239 -9.59 1.94 14.88
N ASN A 240 -9.07 1.12 15.80
CA ASN A 240 -8.30 -0.08 15.49
C ASN A 240 -7.04 0.17 14.62
N ALA A 241 -6.45 1.36 14.71
CA ALA A 241 -5.39 1.83 13.82
C ALA A 241 -5.81 1.89 12.33
N GLY A 242 -7.12 1.85 12.06
CA GLY A 242 -7.70 2.07 10.74
C GLY A 242 -7.91 3.55 10.45
N ALA A 243 -8.71 3.82 9.41
CA ALA A 243 -9.04 5.16 8.93
C ALA A 243 -10.48 5.57 9.29
N THR A 244 -11.06 4.95 10.32
CA THR A 244 -12.40 5.26 10.82
C THR A 244 -12.31 6.07 12.11
N ALA A 245 -12.97 7.22 12.13
CA ALA A 245 -13.14 8.04 13.32
C ALA A 245 -14.41 7.66 14.09
N ASN A 246 -14.33 7.68 15.41
CA ASN A 246 -15.44 7.52 16.33
C ASN A 246 -15.36 8.63 17.39
N PHE A 247 -15.94 9.77 17.04
CA PHE A 247 -15.94 11.00 17.83
C PHE A 247 -17.35 11.59 17.86
N GLY A 248 -17.81 12.06 19.01
CA GLY A 248 -19.15 12.68 19.14
C GLY A 248 -20.33 11.70 19.28
N GLY A 249 -20.10 10.44 19.65
CA GLY A 249 -21.17 9.48 20.01
C GLY A 249 -21.53 8.47 18.92
N GLY A 250 -20.75 8.36 17.85
CA GLY A 250 -20.91 7.34 16.82
C GLY A 250 -19.75 7.34 15.81
N SER A 251 -19.72 6.30 14.96
CA SER A 251 -18.75 6.24 13.85
C SER A 251 -19.03 7.36 12.85
N LEU A 252 -17.99 8.11 12.51
CA LEU A 252 -17.97 9.11 11.45
C LEU A 252 -17.40 8.54 10.14
N GLY A 253 -17.04 7.25 10.12
CA GLY A 253 -16.30 6.64 9.01
C GLY A 253 -14.95 7.34 8.79
N ASN A 254 -14.47 7.35 7.55
CA ASN A 254 -13.34 8.16 7.13
C ASN A 254 -13.77 9.63 7.07
N ALA A 255 -13.56 10.35 8.16
CA ALA A 255 -13.84 11.78 8.27
C ALA A 255 -12.59 12.60 7.92
N ASN A 256 -12.78 13.88 7.61
CA ASN A 256 -11.67 14.83 7.52
C ASN A 256 -11.55 15.63 8.81
N PHE A 257 -10.32 15.99 9.15
CA PHE A 257 -10.00 16.86 10.27
C PHE A 257 -8.94 17.87 9.86
N ASN A 258 -9.05 19.08 10.42
CA ASN A 258 -7.93 20.01 10.42
C ASN A 258 -7.06 19.74 11.65
N THR A 259 -5.94 19.05 11.44
CA THR A 259 -4.98 18.70 12.47
C THR A 259 -3.87 19.74 12.65
N GLY A 260 -3.86 20.84 11.88
CA GLY A 260 -2.85 21.89 11.99
C GLY A 260 -1.50 21.56 11.35
N VAL A 261 -1.40 20.54 10.49
CA VAL A 261 -0.14 20.21 9.77
C VAL A 261 0.37 21.42 8.97
N GLU A 262 -0.55 22.15 8.34
CA GLU A 262 -0.25 23.36 7.56
C GLU A 262 0.26 24.54 8.39
N ASP A 263 0.12 24.46 9.72
CA ASP A 263 0.58 25.45 10.71
C ASP A 263 1.92 25.09 11.33
N LEU A 264 2.55 23.99 10.91
CA LEU A 264 3.95 23.73 11.23
C LEU A 264 4.83 24.88 10.72
N PRO A 265 5.64 25.52 11.59
CA PRO A 265 6.37 26.74 11.22
C PRO A 265 7.47 26.49 10.19
N ASP A 266 8.23 25.41 10.36
CA ASP A 266 9.43 25.10 9.58
C ASP A 266 9.25 23.83 8.73
N GLN A 267 8.22 23.81 7.88
CA GLN A 267 8.03 22.70 6.93
C GLN A 267 9.20 22.65 5.93
N PRO A 268 9.91 21.51 5.78
CA PRO A 268 11.14 21.44 4.97
C PRO A 268 11.00 21.99 3.55
N ALA A 269 9.91 21.64 2.85
CA ALA A 269 9.66 22.11 1.49
C ALA A 269 9.51 23.64 1.39
N ARG A 270 8.96 24.30 2.43
CA ARG A 270 8.79 25.77 2.51
C ARG A 270 10.05 26.52 2.87
N LEU A 271 11.08 25.82 3.39
CA LEU A 271 12.39 26.42 3.67
C LEU A 271 13.25 26.55 2.40
N THR A 272 12.82 25.94 1.30
CA THR A 272 13.50 26.06 0.01
C THR A 272 13.15 27.38 -0.71
N THR A 273 13.77 27.62 -1.86
CA THR A 273 13.42 28.75 -2.74
C THR A 273 12.21 28.45 -3.63
N GLN A 274 11.62 27.26 -3.55
CA GLN A 274 10.48 26.86 -4.36
C GLN A 274 9.17 27.39 -3.77
N THR A 275 8.22 27.69 -4.64
CA THR A 275 6.87 28.07 -4.19
C THR A 275 6.12 26.83 -3.72
N VAL A 276 5.70 26.83 -2.46
CA VAL A 276 4.82 25.81 -1.86
C VAL A 276 3.61 26.53 -1.28
N PRO A 277 2.48 26.60 -2.02
CA PRO A 277 1.25 27.19 -1.51
C PRO A 277 0.76 26.49 -0.25
N ARG A 278 -0.03 27.22 0.55
CA ARG A 278 -0.74 26.60 1.68
C ARG A 278 -1.88 25.74 1.13
N ASP A 279 -1.96 24.50 1.61
CA ASP A 279 -3.01 23.57 1.22
C ASP A 279 -4.23 23.78 2.14
N ASP A 280 -5.33 24.28 1.59
CA ASP A 280 -6.56 24.50 2.33
C ASP A 280 -7.56 23.35 2.17
N GLY A 281 -7.14 22.18 1.67
CA GLY A 281 -7.99 20.99 1.61
C GLY A 281 -8.91 20.98 0.39
N PHE A 282 -10.15 20.50 0.56
CA PHE A 282 -11.13 20.39 -0.53
C PHE A 282 -12.11 21.56 -0.55
N HIS A 283 -12.58 21.92 -1.76
CA HIS A 283 -13.45 23.05 -2.10
C HIS A 283 -12.73 24.39 -2.33
N THR A 284 -13.44 25.37 -2.89
CA THR A 284 -12.92 26.71 -3.16
C THR A 284 -13.82 27.78 -2.51
N PRO A 285 -13.38 28.46 -1.43
CA PRO A 285 -12.16 28.19 -0.66
C PRO A 285 -12.22 26.82 0.04
N GLY A 286 -11.06 26.25 0.35
CA GLY A 286 -10.98 24.96 1.02
C GLY A 286 -11.37 25.03 2.50
N ASP A 287 -11.81 23.90 3.06
CA ASP A 287 -12.27 23.83 4.47
C ASP A 287 -11.15 23.55 5.50
N GLY A 288 -9.92 23.37 5.02
CA GLY A 288 -8.71 23.10 5.79
C GLY A 288 -8.61 21.68 6.34
N THR A 289 -9.47 20.76 5.90
CA THR A 289 -9.57 19.41 6.47
C THR A 289 -9.03 18.32 5.55
N PHE A 290 -8.38 17.31 6.14
CA PHE A 290 -7.78 16.18 5.45
C PHE A 290 -8.30 14.86 6.01
N ASN A 291 -8.46 13.84 5.17
CA ASN A 291 -8.99 12.55 5.58
C ASN A 291 -8.02 11.81 6.52
N VAL A 292 -8.56 10.97 7.39
CA VAL A 292 -7.76 10.15 8.30
C VAL A 292 -7.07 9.02 7.50
N PRO A 293 -5.73 8.94 7.44
CA PRO A 293 -5.05 7.79 6.81
C PRO A 293 -5.07 6.55 7.73
N PRO A 294 -5.04 5.32 7.19
CA PRO A 294 -4.86 4.12 7.99
C PRO A 294 -3.44 4.07 8.57
N LEU A 295 -3.28 3.53 9.78
CA LEU A 295 -1.99 3.47 10.47
C LEU A 295 -1.35 2.08 10.50
N VAL A 296 -2.07 1.04 10.09
CA VAL A 296 -1.52 -0.32 10.03
C VAL A 296 -0.35 -0.38 9.05
N GLU A 297 -0.43 0.30 7.91
CA GLU A 297 0.59 0.35 6.86
C GLU A 297 1.54 1.56 6.94
N ALA A 298 1.47 2.35 8.02
CA ALA A 298 2.10 3.67 8.04
C ALA A 298 3.64 3.65 8.22
N ALA A 299 4.19 2.70 8.98
CA ALA A 299 5.57 2.81 9.45
C ALA A 299 6.65 2.63 8.36
N ASP A 300 6.28 2.20 7.16
CA ASP A 300 7.12 2.08 5.97
C ASP A 300 6.57 2.82 4.75
N SER A 301 5.68 3.80 4.95
CA SER A 301 5.13 4.66 3.90
C SER A 301 5.36 6.14 4.17
N GLY A 302 6.35 6.46 5.00
CA GLY A 302 6.83 7.83 5.18
C GLY A 302 7.46 8.41 3.89
N PRO A 303 7.66 9.73 3.79
CA PRO A 303 7.37 10.74 4.82
C PRO A 303 5.87 10.92 5.09
N PHE A 304 5.55 11.61 6.18
CA PHE A 304 4.21 11.65 6.80
C PHE A 304 3.47 12.96 6.54
N PHE A 305 2.14 12.86 6.67
CA PHE A 305 1.13 13.88 6.36
C PHE A 305 0.98 14.14 4.86
N HIS A 306 -0.03 14.94 4.50
CA HIS A 306 -0.38 15.21 3.10
C HIS A 306 0.72 15.93 2.33
N ASN A 307 1.68 16.54 3.02
CA ASN A 307 2.74 17.37 2.46
C ASN A 307 4.16 16.87 2.80
N ASN A 308 4.31 15.61 3.23
CA ASN A 308 5.60 15.00 3.57
C ASN A 308 6.45 15.80 4.59
N ALA A 309 5.82 16.61 5.44
CA ALA A 309 6.54 17.54 6.32
C ALA A 309 7.41 16.84 7.38
N ILE A 310 7.09 15.59 7.74
CA ILE A 310 7.79 14.85 8.80
C ILE A 310 8.27 13.50 8.27
N GLU A 311 9.55 13.20 8.43
CA GLU A 311 10.17 12.01 7.82
C GLU A 311 9.92 10.70 8.60
N THR A 312 9.84 10.77 9.93
CA THR A 312 9.83 9.57 10.80
C THR A 312 8.49 9.37 11.49
N ILE A 313 8.14 8.11 11.76
CA ILE A 313 6.90 7.77 12.47
C ILE A 313 6.92 8.31 13.90
N GLU A 314 8.09 8.38 14.55
CA GLU A 314 8.27 9.03 15.85
C GLU A 314 7.96 10.53 15.77
N GLY A 315 8.47 11.22 14.75
CA GLY A 315 8.15 12.63 14.51
C GLY A 315 6.66 12.84 14.24
N ALA A 316 6.03 11.94 13.47
CA ALA A 316 4.61 12.02 13.16
C ALA A 316 3.74 11.80 14.41
N VAL A 317 4.16 10.94 15.34
CA VAL A 317 3.51 10.81 16.65
C VAL A 317 3.75 12.07 17.50
N ALA A 318 4.98 12.58 17.54
CA ALA A 318 5.35 13.77 18.31
C ALA A 318 4.57 15.02 17.87
N PHE A 319 4.22 15.13 16.59
CA PHE A 319 3.38 16.21 16.06
C PHE A 319 2.09 16.42 16.87
N TYR A 320 1.43 15.34 17.29
CA TYR A 320 0.16 15.41 18.02
C TYR A 320 0.30 15.94 19.46
N ASP A 321 1.51 15.94 20.03
CA ASP A 321 1.81 16.60 21.30
C ASP A 321 2.06 18.12 21.13
N GLY A 322 2.41 18.56 19.92
CA GLY A 322 2.84 19.93 19.65
C GLY A 322 1.71 20.96 19.58
N ASP A 323 2.11 22.24 19.62
CA ASP A 323 1.21 23.40 19.57
C ASP A 323 0.38 23.46 18.29
N ALA A 324 0.97 23.07 17.15
CA ALA A 324 0.31 23.07 15.85
C ALA A 324 -0.97 22.21 15.88
N PHE A 325 -0.89 21.01 16.47
CA PHE A 325 -2.07 20.16 16.66
C PHE A 325 -2.98 20.67 17.78
N ASN A 326 -2.44 20.94 18.96
CA ASN A 326 -3.25 21.29 20.13
C ASN A 326 -4.02 22.62 19.97
N SER A 327 -3.56 23.50 19.08
CA SER A 327 -4.24 24.75 18.70
C SER A 327 -5.13 24.60 17.46
N SER A 328 -5.10 23.46 16.77
CA SER A 328 -5.90 23.21 15.58
C SER A 328 -7.38 23.00 15.93
N PRO A 329 -8.31 23.11 14.95
CA PRO A 329 -9.71 22.78 15.17
C PRO A 329 -9.93 21.37 15.74
N ALA A 330 -9.19 20.37 15.26
CA ALA A 330 -9.28 19.00 15.78
C ALA A 330 -8.72 18.87 17.21
N GLY A 331 -7.56 19.50 17.51
CA GLY A 331 -6.99 19.49 18.86
C GLY A 331 -7.90 20.18 19.87
N LEU A 332 -8.50 21.32 19.49
CA LEU A 332 -9.48 22.02 20.32
C LEU A 332 -10.74 21.20 20.55
N ALA A 333 -11.23 20.48 19.53
CA ALA A 333 -12.37 19.58 19.69
C ALA A 333 -12.07 18.43 20.67
N LEU A 334 -10.87 17.82 20.58
CA LEU A 334 -10.43 16.80 21.53
C LEU A 334 -10.31 17.36 22.95
N LYS A 335 -9.76 18.57 23.09
CA LYS A 335 -9.63 19.26 24.37
C LYS A 335 -11.00 19.54 24.99
N GLN A 336 -11.96 20.00 24.19
CA GLN A 336 -13.33 20.27 24.64
C GLN A 336 -14.08 19.00 25.04
N ALA A 337 -13.83 17.88 24.35
CA ALA A 337 -14.43 16.59 24.67
C ALA A 337 -13.79 15.90 25.88
N ASP A 338 -12.58 16.30 26.28
CA ASP A 338 -11.91 15.75 27.45
C ASP A 338 -12.53 16.30 28.75
N PRO A 339 -12.92 15.45 29.72
CA PRO A 339 -13.50 15.89 30.99
C PRO A 339 -12.62 16.86 31.80
N ARG A 340 -11.31 16.87 31.58
CA ARG A 340 -10.34 17.76 32.23
C ARG A 340 -9.99 18.98 31.39
N GLY A 341 -10.51 19.08 30.16
CA GLY A 341 -10.19 20.18 29.26
C GLY A 341 -8.74 20.19 28.79
N VAL A 342 -8.10 19.02 28.69
CA VAL A 342 -6.69 18.87 28.27
C VAL A 342 -6.59 18.32 26.85
N GLY A 343 -5.54 18.73 26.12
CA GLY A 343 -5.24 18.26 24.76
C GLY A 343 -4.62 16.87 24.76
N ILE A 344 -3.76 16.61 23.77
CA ILE A 344 -2.81 15.49 23.82
C ILE A 344 -1.52 16.03 24.44
N GLU A 345 -1.07 15.40 25.52
CA GLU A 345 0.15 15.74 26.25
C GLU A 345 0.94 14.45 26.49
N LEU A 346 2.00 14.22 25.71
CA LEU A 346 2.82 13.02 25.68
C LEU A 346 4.28 13.35 25.98
N ASP A 347 4.89 12.62 26.91
CA ASP A 347 6.35 12.70 27.08
C ASP A 347 7.10 11.93 25.97
N GLY A 348 8.39 12.19 25.81
CA GLY A 348 9.21 11.56 24.78
C GLY A 348 9.23 10.02 24.85
N THR A 349 9.09 9.42 26.03
CA THR A 349 9.04 7.95 26.17
C THR A 349 7.70 7.38 25.73
N GLN A 350 6.62 8.13 25.91
CA GLN A 350 5.27 7.79 25.43
C GLN A 350 5.20 7.86 23.90
N ILE A 351 5.78 8.90 23.30
CA ILE A 351 5.91 9.04 21.84
C ILE A 351 6.63 7.82 21.25
N VAL A 352 7.80 7.47 21.79
CA VAL A 352 8.57 6.28 21.38
C VAL A 352 7.75 5.00 21.55
N ALA A 353 6.98 4.87 22.63
CA ALA A 353 6.15 3.70 22.85
C ALA A 353 5.05 3.55 21.79
N ILE A 354 4.33 4.63 21.46
CA ILE A 354 3.30 4.61 20.41
C ILE A 354 3.92 4.30 19.05
N ALA A 355 5.04 4.95 18.69
CA ALA A 355 5.77 4.65 17.46
C ALA A 355 6.19 3.19 17.37
N ALA A 356 6.67 2.60 18.48
CA ALA A 356 7.00 1.18 18.54
C ALA A 356 5.79 0.27 18.34
N PHE A 357 4.61 0.66 18.84
CA PHE A 357 3.36 -0.05 18.55
C PHE A 357 3.03 -0.01 17.06
N LEU A 358 3.09 1.18 16.42
CA LEU A 358 2.81 1.35 15.00
C LEU A 358 3.79 0.53 14.12
N ARG A 359 5.08 0.55 14.45
CA ARG A 359 6.09 -0.30 13.79
C ARG A 359 5.79 -1.79 13.90
N VAL A 360 5.34 -2.27 15.06
CA VAL A 360 5.00 -3.69 15.24
C VAL A 360 3.77 -4.09 14.45
N ILE A 361 2.69 -3.30 14.44
CA ILE A 361 1.49 -3.64 13.64
C ILE A 361 1.75 -3.60 12.14
N ASN A 362 2.57 -2.66 11.67
CA ASN A 362 3.02 -2.60 10.28
C ASN A 362 3.87 -3.81 9.90
N THR A 363 4.81 -4.19 10.76
CA THR A 363 5.59 -5.43 10.56
C THR A 363 4.69 -6.67 10.51
N LEU A 364 3.67 -6.75 11.37
CA LEU A 364 2.72 -7.87 11.36
C LEU A 364 1.93 -7.96 10.04
N GLU A 365 1.55 -6.81 9.48
CA GLU A 365 0.88 -6.73 8.19
C GLU A 365 1.82 -7.11 7.03
N ASN A 366 3.05 -6.61 7.02
CA ASN A 366 4.05 -6.97 6.01
C ASN A 366 4.39 -8.47 6.05
N ILE A 367 4.47 -9.07 7.24
CA ILE A 367 4.63 -10.54 7.39
C ILE A 367 3.44 -11.28 6.79
N ARG A 368 2.20 -10.83 7.05
CA ARG A 368 0.98 -11.43 6.48
C ARG A 368 1.02 -11.37 4.96
N GLN A 369 1.32 -10.20 4.38
CA GLN A 369 1.41 -10.01 2.93
C GLN A 369 2.53 -10.86 2.32
N SER A 370 3.72 -10.89 2.92
CA SER A 370 4.83 -11.72 2.47
C SER A 370 4.46 -13.21 2.47
N ILE A 371 3.81 -13.72 3.51
CA ILE A 371 3.33 -15.11 3.56
C ILE A 371 2.33 -15.37 2.42
N MET A 372 1.37 -14.48 2.18
CA MET A 372 0.41 -14.63 1.09
C MET A 372 1.10 -14.69 -0.28
N LEU A 373 2.05 -13.79 -0.55
CA LEU A 373 2.81 -13.78 -1.79
C LEU A 373 3.64 -15.07 -1.97
N LEU A 374 4.27 -15.56 -0.91
CA LEU A 374 5.01 -16.82 -0.90
C LEU A 374 4.08 -18.00 -1.18
N GLU A 375 2.92 -18.07 -0.53
CA GLU A 375 1.92 -19.13 -0.73
C GLU A 375 1.32 -19.08 -2.15
N SER A 376 1.00 -17.90 -2.67
CA SER A 376 0.57 -17.72 -4.06
C SER A 376 1.66 -18.15 -5.05
N SER A 377 2.93 -17.90 -4.76
CA SER A 377 4.03 -18.32 -5.64
C SER A 377 4.11 -19.86 -5.78
N LEU A 378 3.65 -20.60 -4.77
CA LEU A 378 3.58 -22.06 -4.78
C LEU A 378 2.41 -22.60 -5.62
N SER A 379 1.37 -21.81 -5.83
CA SER A 379 0.16 -22.23 -6.55
C SER A 379 0.14 -21.81 -8.02
N VAL A 380 0.90 -20.76 -8.40
CA VAL A 380 0.93 -20.29 -9.79
C VAL A 380 1.75 -21.20 -10.72
N SER A 381 1.22 -21.43 -11.92
CA SER A 381 1.88 -22.22 -12.97
C SER A 381 2.96 -21.44 -13.73
N SER A 382 2.73 -20.13 -13.98
CA SER A 382 3.67 -19.27 -14.72
C SER A 382 4.98 -19.07 -13.93
N PRO A 383 6.14 -19.42 -14.52
CA PRO A 383 7.46 -19.12 -13.92
C PRO A 383 7.70 -17.62 -13.70
N GLU A 384 7.22 -16.78 -14.61
CA GLU A 384 7.38 -15.32 -14.56
C GLU A 384 6.59 -14.72 -13.40
N GLU A 385 5.31 -15.09 -13.27
CA GLU A 385 4.49 -14.62 -12.15
C GLU A 385 5.00 -15.18 -10.82
N ARG A 386 5.45 -16.44 -10.78
CA ARG A 386 6.12 -17.01 -9.60
C ARG A 386 7.32 -16.18 -9.19
N LYS A 387 8.19 -15.84 -10.13
CA LYS A 387 9.37 -15.02 -9.87
C LYS A 387 8.97 -13.64 -9.34
N ARG A 388 7.97 -13.00 -9.94
CA ARG A 388 7.45 -11.69 -9.51
C ARG A 388 6.91 -11.74 -8.08
N LEU A 389 6.09 -12.74 -7.74
CA LEU A 389 5.56 -12.94 -6.39
C LEU A 389 6.68 -13.14 -5.36
N LEU A 390 7.71 -13.93 -5.69
CA LEU A 390 8.84 -14.17 -4.80
C LEU A 390 9.72 -12.93 -4.60
N GLN A 391 9.94 -12.15 -5.67
CA GLN A 391 10.68 -10.88 -5.58
C GLN A 391 9.93 -9.89 -4.70
N ARG A 392 8.60 -9.77 -4.89
CA ARG A 392 7.78 -8.93 -4.04
C ARG A 392 7.80 -9.39 -2.58
N ALA A 393 7.63 -10.69 -2.32
CA ALA A 393 7.71 -11.22 -0.96
C ALA A 393 9.05 -10.89 -0.27
N ALA A 394 10.15 -10.90 -1.02
CA ALA A 394 11.47 -10.51 -0.51
C ALA A 394 11.57 -9.01 -0.18
N ALA A 395 10.97 -8.13 -1.00
CA ALA A 395 10.87 -6.70 -0.72
C ALA A 395 10.07 -6.44 0.57
N GLU A 396 8.85 -6.97 0.69
CA GLU A 396 7.99 -6.84 1.89
C GLU A 396 8.69 -7.34 3.18
N THR A 397 9.49 -8.41 3.05
CA THR A 397 10.32 -8.90 4.17
C THR A 397 11.45 -7.93 4.51
N GLY A 398 12.04 -7.30 3.50
CA GLY A 398 13.02 -6.23 3.66
C GLY A 398 12.42 -5.02 4.37
N ASP A 399 11.17 -4.68 4.11
CA ASP A 399 10.46 -3.56 4.73
C ASP A 399 10.19 -3.85 6.20
N SER A 400 9.68 -5.05 6.49
CA SER A 400 9.55 -5.60 7.86
C SER A 400 10.84 -5.46 8.68
N ILE A 401 12.00 -5.75 8.07
CA ILE A 401 13.31 -5.62 8.73
C ILE A 401 13.61 -4.14 9.02
N ARG A 402 13.48 -3.25 8.04
CA ARG A 402 13.76 -1.82 8.20
C ARG A 402 12.87 -1.17 9.25
N VAL A 403 11.59 -1.54 9.29
CA VAL A 403 10.60 -1.03 10.25
C VAL A 403 10.98 -1.38 11.69
N LEU A 404 11.33 -2.63 11.96
CA LEU A 404 11.75 -3.06 13.30
C LEU A 404 13.12 -2.48 13.68
N GLU A 405 14.09 -2.48 12.76
CA GLU A 405 15.42 -1.92 13.00
C GLU A 405 15.38 -0.42 13.28
N GLY A 406 14.56 0.34 12.55
CA GLY A 406 14.38 1.77 12.76
C GLY A 406 13.86 2.13 14.16
N GLY A 407 13.14 1.21 14.83
CA GLY A 407 12.72 1.36 16.22
C GLY A 407 13.59 0.64 17.25
N GLY A 408 14.63 -0.10 16.82
CA GLY A 408 15.42 -0.95 17.71
C GLY A 408 14.61 -2.09 18.35
N LEU A 409 13.63 -2.64 17.63
CA LEU A 409 12.63 -3.57 18.17
C LEU A 409 12.89 -5.03 17.78
N HIS A 410 12.61 -5.95 18.70
CA HIS A 410 12.52 -7.39 18.44
C HIS A 410 13.67 -7.99 17.60
N PRO A 411 14.93 -7.94 18.07
CA PRO A 411 16.08 -8.44 17.29
C PRO A 411 15.95 -9.91 16.87
N ASP A 412 15.29 -10.74 17.68
CA ASP A 412 15.01 -12.15 17.34
C ASP A 412 14.02 -12.27 16.16
N ALA A 413 13.01 -11.40 16.08
CA ALA A 413 12.10 -11.35 14.93
C ALA A 413 12.86 -10.89 13.68
N VAL A 414 13.72 -9.88 13.81
CA VAL A 414 14.60 -9.41 12.72
C VAL A 414 15.51 -10.52 12.20
N ALA A 415 16.08 -11.35 13.08
CA ALA A 415 16.90 -12.49 12.67
C ALA A 415 16.09 -13.48 11.81
N HIS A 416 14.87 -13.83 12.25
CA HIS A 416 13.97 -14.68 11.46
C HIS A 416 13.56 -14.04 10.12
N LEU A 417 13.30 -12.74 10.09
CA LEU A 417 12.97 -12.04 8.84
C LEU A 417 14.14 -12.03 7.85
N ARG A 418 15.37 -11.83 8.34
CA ARG A 418 16.59 -11.91 7.50
C ARG A 418 16.77 -13.32 6.92
N ASP A 419 16.47 -14.35 7.70
CA ASP A 419 16.46 -15.73 7.23
C ASP A 419 15.38 -15.97 6.17
N ALA A 420 14.16 -15.48 6.41
CA ALA A 420 13.05 -15.55 5.47
C ALA A 420 13.38 -14.87 4.14
N ARG A 421 13.92 -13.64 4.18
CA ARG A 421 14.31 -12.89 2.98
C ARG A 421 15.35 -13.64 2.16
N ARG A 422 16.40 -14.14 2.83
CA ARG A 422 17.45 -14.94 2.18
C ARG A 422 16.88 -16.19 1.52
N MET A 423 15.89 -16.84 2.13
CA MET A 423 15.23 -18.01 1.53
C MET A 423 14.36 -17.61 0.34
N ALA A 424 13.61 -16.50 0.40
CA ALA A 424 12.85 -15.98 -0.74
C ALA A 424 13.78 -15.65 -1.93
N GLU A 425 14.90 -14.94 -1.69
CA GLU A 425 15.90 -14.63 -2.72
C GLU A 425 16.58 -15.89 -3.30
N LYS A 426 16.75 -16.96 -2.51
CA LYS A 426 17.21 -18.26 -3.02
C LYS A 426 16.13 -18.93 -3.87
N ALA A 427 14.86 -18.83 -3.49
CA ALA A 427 13.75 -19.35 -4.27
C ALA A 427 13.69 -18.68 -5.65
N VAL A 428 13.83 -17.35 -5.72
CA VAL A 428 13.88 -16.57 -6.97
C VAL A 428 14.92 -17.11 -7.96
N ARG A 429 16.10 -17.51 -7.45
CA ARG A 429 17.24 -17.95 -8.28
C ARG A 429 17.25 -19.46 -8.56
N SER A 430 16.43 -20.24 -7.87
CA SER A 430 16.50 -21.70 -7.92
C SER A 430 15.51 -22.30 -8.90
N VAL A 431 15.99 -23.20 -9.76
CA VAL A 431 15.14 -23.97 -10.68
C VAL A 431 14.57 -25.23 -9.99
N PHE A 432 15.38 -25.95 -9.23
CA PHE A 432 15.03 -27.25 -8.66
C PHE A 432 14.56 -27.20 -7.20
N PHE A 433 14.99 -26.19 -6.43
CA PHE A 433 14.71 -26.08 -4.99
C PHE A 433 13.82 -24.89 -4.66
N ASN A 434 13.18 -24.27 -5.65
CA ASN A 434 12.29 -23.12 -5.48
C ASN A 434 11.27 -23.37 -4.36
N ARG A 435 10.47 -24.43 -4.48
CA ARG A 435 9.45 -24.81 -3.49
C ARG A 435 10.01 -24.97 -2.07
N LYS A 436 11.12 -25.70 -1.92
CA LYS A 436 11.78 -25.93 -0.63
C LYS A 436 12.19 -24.62 0.03
N HIS A 437 12.75 -23.68 -0.75
CA HIS A 437 13.16 -22.37 -0.26
C HIS A 437 11.96 -21.49 0.09
N THR A 438 10.91 -21.49 -0.72
CA THR A 438 9.66 -20.77 -0.43
C THR A 438 9.01 -21.26 0.87
N GLU A 439 8.91 -22.58 1.06
CA GLU A 439 8.38 -23.16 2.29
C GLU A 439 9.25 -22.83 3.52
N ALA A 440 10.57 -22.72 3.34
CA ALA A 440 11.48 -22.25 4.41
C ALA A 440 11.24 -20.79 4.75
N ALA A 441 11.10 -19.92 3.75
CA ALA A 441 10.77 -18.50 3.96
C ALA A 441 9.45 -18.34 4.74
N ILE A 442 8.41 -19.09 4.38
CA ILE A 442 7.12 -19.07 5.10
C ILE A 442 7.29 -19.48 6.56
N ARG A 443 8.09 -20.53 6.85
CA ARG A 443 8.33 -20.95 8.23
C ARG A 443 9.03 -19.87 9.04
N ASP A 444 10.03 -19.21 8.47
CA ASP A 444 10.76 -18.17 9.18
C ASP A 444 9.92 -16.89 9.36
N GLN A 445 9.05 -16.54 8.39
CA GLN A 445 8.03 -15.51 8.57
C GLN A 445 7.09 -15.81 9.75
N LYS A 446 6.60 -17.06 9.85
CA LYS A 446 5.74 -17.49 10.96
C LYS A 446 6.45 -17.44 12.32
N LYS A 447 7.74 -17.76 12.37
CA LYS A 447 8.55 -17.60 13.59
C LYS A 447 8.71 -16.14 13.97
N ALA A 448 9.02 -15.26 13.01
CA ALA A 448 9.10 -13.82 13.26
C ALA A 448 7.79 -13.28 13.84
N ARG A 449 6.64 -13.62 13.23
CA ARG A 449 5.31 -13.26 13.77
C ARG A 449 5.13 -13.73 15.21
N ALA A 450 5.48 -14.98 15.51
CA ALA A 450 5.35 -15.55 16.85
C ALA A 450 6.22 -14.86 17.92
N VAL A 451 7.26 -14.11 17.52
CA VAL A 451 8.06 -13.28 18.43
C VAL A 451 7.40 -11.93 18.70
N LEU A 452 6.52 -11.45 17.80
CA LEU A 452 5.85 -10.15 17.88
C LEU A 452 4.49 -10.22 18.60
N VAL A 453 3.75 -11.31 18.44
CA VAL A 453 2.37 -11.47 18.96
C VAL A 453 2.11 -12.93 19.35
N ASP A 454 1.22 -13.14 20.33
CA ASP A 454 0.71 -14.48 20.71
C ASP A 454 -0.19 -15.11 19.64
#